data_AF-A0A5C6AI37-F1
#
_entry.id   AF-A0A5C6AI37-F1
#
_cell.length_a   1.000
_cell.length_b   1.000
_cell.length_c   1.000
_cell.angle_alpha   90.00
_cell.angle_beta   90.00
_cell.angle_gamma   90.00
#
_symmetry.space_group_name_H-M   'P 1'
#
loop_
_entity.id
_entity.type
_entity.pdbx_description
1 polymer ?
#
loop_
_entity_poly.entity_id
_entity_poly.type
_entity_poly.pdbx_seq_one_letter_code
_entity_poly.pdbx_strand_id
1 'polypeptide(L)'
;MNENPYSVTAHDTRSDGPAPMAAPQAETETKWPIEFDGGFSQTWSVVVPILVGLLAIIAALLMFAINLWVIDVDNQLTFHLTTTAPTIFGVFSIMAGLGARGAARMIRLWPQGIEIQREQVETIPWSAITGIQISDSSSPAAPHEKVIVLSGADGEPISRITGKIAKNESLQNCLKHFTNRLSQIEAPQGANTKRPVASQASRKKGRRMAILTGLGGLLLAAAGIFLPLTAYQEHQAALRLTNEGVAGQGIVTEKFVAPNGRTLRIRYAVTSVDGQRAEHNVEVDEAFYDRVNQGDAVSITTVPDDPHISVLQNGEVISNDPTDNPIVTGLLGLFGIVAACFMLPMTVLMWKGYDINFNNGKFQLVPMA
;
A
#
# COMPACT_ATOMS: atom_id res chain seq x y z
N MET A 1 -22.66 -28.64 31.62
CA MET A 1 -21.96 -29.23 32.78
C MET A 1 -20.50 -29.30 32.42
N ASN A 2 -19.69 -28.40 32.96
CA ASN A 2 -18.23 -28.43 32.84
C ASN A 2 -17.70 -28.04 34.21
N GLU A 3 -17.07 -28.99 34.88
CA GLU A 3 -16.57 -28.86 36.24
C GLU A 3 -15.28 -28.04 36.25
N ASN A 4 -15.19 -27.14 37.22
CA ASN A 4 -14.09 -26.19 37.41
C ASN A 4 -13.27 -26.70 38.61
N PRO A 5 -12.03 -27.21 38.46
CA PRO A 5 -11.26 -27.70 39.58
C PRO A 5 -10.34 -26.58 40.09
N TYR A 6 -10.88 -25.70 40.93
CA TYR A 6 -10.04 -24.85 41.77
C TYR A 6 -9.93 -25.48 43.16
N SER A 7 -8.89 -26.28 43.36
CA SER A 7 -8.45 -26.70 44.68
C SER A 7 -7.69 -25.55 45.34
N VAL A 8 -8.31 -24.94 46.33
CA VAL A 8 -7.65 -23.99 47.24
C VAL A 8 -6.75 -24.81 48.17
N THR A 9 -5.45 -24.79 47.93
CA THR A 9 -4.46 -25.31 48.88
C THR A 9 -4.11 -24.18 49.84
N ALA A 10 -4.44 -24.37 51.12
CA ALA A 10 -4.08 -23.45 52.19
C ALA A 10 -2.55 -23.39 52.31
N HIS A 11 -1.97 -22.21 52.10
CA HIS A 11 -0.56 -21.97 52.33
C HIS A 11 -0.32 -21.78 53.83
N ASP A 12 0.44 -22.73 54.37
CA ASP A 12 0.97 -22.79 55.72
C ASP A 12 1.87 -21.56 55.98
N THR A 13 1.51 -20.70 56.94
CA THR A 13 2.31 -19.55 57.36
C THR A 13 3.45 -20.03 58.26
N ARG A 14 4.50 -20.56 57.62
CA ARG A 14 5.76 -20.85 58.29
C ARG A 14 6.55 -19.55 58.46
N SER A 15 6.79 -19.15 59.70
CA SER A 15 7.67 -18.03 60.05
C SER A 15 9.12 -18.43 59.80
N ASP A 16 9.60 -18.24 58.59
CA ASP A 16 11.01 -18.35 58.28
C ASP A 16 11.74 -17.11 58.82
N GLY A 17 12.74 -17.33 59.66
CA GLY A 17 13.63 -16.29 60.18
C GLY A 17 14.33 -15.52 59.06
N PRO A 18 14.95 -14.37 59.36
CA PRO A 18 15.59 -13.53 58.36
C PRO A 18 16.63 -14.35 57.58
N ALA A 19 16.37 -14.50 56.27
CA ALA A 19 17.30 -15.16 55.37
C ALA A 19 18.69 -14.50 55.52
N PRO A 20 19.78 -15.27 55.61
CA PRO A 20 21.12 -14.71 55.69
C PRO A 20 21.31 -13.77 54.50
N MET A 21 21.69 -12.51 54.78
CA MET A 21 22.00 -11.53 53.75
C MET A 21 23.00 -12.16 52.79
N ALA A 22 22.54 -12.48 51.57
CA ALA A 22 23.38 -13.02 50.53
C ALA A 22 24.55 -12.04 50.36
N ALA A 23 25.78 -12.56 50.45
CA ALA A 23 26.97 -11.77 50.26
C ALA A 23 26.83 -10.99 48.93
N PRO A 24 27.20 -9.70 48.90
CA PRO A 24 27.10 -8.89 47.68
C PRO A 24 27.79 -9.65 46.57
N GLN A 25 27.02 -10.04 45.55
CA GLN A 25 27.58 -10.71 44.38
C GLN A 25 28.63 -9.77 43.81
N ALA A 26 29.87 -10.25 43.71
CA ALA A 26 30.97 -9.48 43.15
C ALA A 26 30.53 -8.94 41.78
N GLU A 27 30.45 -7.63 41.64
CA GLU A 27 30.10 -6.98 40.37
C GLU A 27 31.10 -7.45 39.33
N THR A 28 30.63 -8.27 38.39
CA THR A 28 31.46 -8.71 37.28
C THR A 28 31.81 -7.49 36.45
N GLU A 29 33.10 -7.16 36.42
CA GLU A 29 33.64 -6.03 35.68
C GLU A 29 33.16 -6.11 34.22
N THR A 30 32.28 -5.19 33.83
CA THR A 30 31.70 -5.19 32.49
C THR A 30 32.77 -4.77 31.50
N LYS A 31 33.19 -5.69 30.62
CA LYS A 31 34.19 -5.42 29.59
C LYS A 31 33.57 -4.58 28.46
N TRP A 32 34.09 -3.37 28.29
CA TRP A 32 33.68 -2.44 27.22
C TRP A 32 34.59 -2.59 25.98
N PRO A 33 34.08 -2.34 24.74
CA PRO A 33 32.68 -2.04 24.41
C PRO A 33 31.78 -3.28 24.44
N ILE A 34 30.48 -3.09 24.69
CA ILE A 34 29.48 -4.15 24.50
C ILE A 34 29.06 -4.12 23.02
N GLU A 35 29.39 -5.17 22.28
CA GLU A 35 29.16 -5.26 20.84
C GLU A 35 27.91 -6.08 20.50
N PHE A 36 27.11 -5.57 19.57
CA PHE A 36 25.95 -6.26 19.00
C PHE A 36 26.08 -6.28 17.47
N ASP A 37 26.12 -7.47 16.89
CA ASP A 37 26.27 -7.69 15.44
C ASP A 37 24.90 -7.85 14.74
N GLY A 38 24.78 -7.25 13.56
CA GLY A 38 23.70 -7.34 12.57
C GLY A 38 23.40 -8.75 12.10
N GLY A 39 24.40 -9.62 12.11
CA GLY A 39 24.29 -11.01 11.71
C GLY A 39 23.86 -11.20 10.26
N PHE A 40 24.13 -10.24 9.37
CA PHE A 40 23.83 -10.34 7.94
C PHE A 40 24.89 -9.66 7.08
N SER A 41 25.22 -10.28 5.95
CA SER A 41 25.93 -9.59 4.87
C SER A 41 24.98 -8.56 4.27
N GLN A 42 25.22 -7.29 4.58
CA GLN A 42 24.38 -6.16 4.15
C GLN A 42 24.20 -6.10 2.63
N THR A 43 25.15 -6.68 1.88
CA THR A 43 25.04 -6.86 0.44
C THR A 43 23.79 -7.65 0.05
N TRP A 44 23.45 -8.73 0.75
CA TRP A 44 22.29 -9.55 0.38
C TRP A 44 20.95 -8.90 0.73
N SER A 45 20.84 -8.26 1.90
CA SER A 45 19.59 -7.59 2.31
C SER A 45 19.27 -6.32 1.51
N VAL A 46 20.27 -5.70 0.89
CA VAL A 46 20.09 -4.55 0.00
C VAL A 46 19.91 -4.99 -1.45
N VAL A 47 20.83 -5.82 -1.96
CA VAL A 47 20.90 -6.14 -3.38
C VAL A 47 19.75 -7.05 -3.81
N VAL A 48 19.38 -8.06 -3.01
CA VAL A 48 18.33 -9.01 -3.42
C VAL A 48 16.97 -8.32 -3.58
N PRO A 49 16.45 -7.54 -2.61
CA PRO A 49 15.15 -6.90 -2.80
C PRO A 49 15.13 -5.88 -3.95
N ILE A 50 16.23 -5.14 -4.15
CA ILE A 50 16.34 -4.22 -5.30
C ILE A 50 16.31 -5.00 -6.62
N LEU A 51 17.10 -6.08 -6.73
CA LEU A 51 17.16 -6.89 -7.94
C LEU A 51 15.82 -7.57 -8.23
N VAL A 52 15.20 -8.18 -7.23
CA VAL A 52 13.86 -8.77 -7.33
C VAL A 52 12.85 -7.72 -7.76
N GLY A 53 12.91 -6.52 -7.18
CA GLY A 53 11.98 -5.45 -7.51
C GLY A 53 12.18 -4.89 -8.92
N LEU A 54 13.41 -4.73 -9.38
CA LEU A 54 13.71 -4.37 -10.77
C LEU A 54 13.24 -5.44 -11.75
N LEU A 55 13.48 -6.72 -11.47
CA LEU A 55 12.99 -7.82 -12.29
C LEU A 55 11.46 -7.85 -12.36
N ALA A 56 10.76 -7.58 -11.26
CA ALA A 56 9.31 -7.50 -11.23
C ALA A 56 8.77 -6.34 -12.08
N ILE A 57 9.42 -5.16 -12.04
CA ILE A 57 9.05 -4.02 -12.88
C ILE A 57 9.34 -4.31 -14.36
N ILE A 58 10.49 -4.91 -14.68
CA ILE A 58 10.82 -5.30 -16.06
C ILE A 58 9.80 -6.31 -16.58
N ALA A 59 9.45 -7.33 -15.77
CA ALA A 59 8.42 -8.29 -16.12
C ALA A 59 7.05 -7.61 -16.32
N ALA A 60 6.67 -6.65 -15.48
CA ALA A 60 5.44 -5.88 -15.63
C ALA A 60 5.40 -5.09 -16.94
N LEU A 61 6.50 -4.43 -17.30
CA LEU A 61 6.62 -3.65 -18.53
C LEU A 61 6.63 -4.56 -19.77
N LEU A 62 7.30 -5.71 -19.70
CA LEU A 62 7.25 -6.72 -20.76
C LEU A 62 5.85 -7.27 -20.93
N MET A 63 5.15 -7.61 -19.84
CA MET A 63 3.76 -8.06 -19.90
C MET A 63 2.83 -6.97 -20.39
N PHE A 64 3.04 -5.71 -20.03
CA PHE A 64 2.30 -4.58 -20.58
C PHE A 64 2.47 -4.49 -22.10
N ALA A 65 3.71 -4.60 -22.61
CA ALA A 65 3.95 -4.66 -24.04
C ALA A 65 3.31 -5.91 -24.69
N ILE A 66 3.46 -7.09 -24.10
CA ILE A 66 2.84 -8.32 -24.63
C ILE A 66 1.31 -8.18 -24.66
N ASN A 67 0.68 -7.60 -23.63
CA ASN A 67 -0.75 -7.33 -23.63
C ASN A 67 -1.15 -6.28 -24.67
N LEU A 68 -0.31 -5.27 -24.96
CA LEU A 68 -0.62 -4.32 -26.02
C LEU A 68 -0.51 -4.92 -27.43
N TRP A 69 0.34 -5.92 -27.64
CA TRP A 69 0.72 -6.39 -28.98
C TRP A 69 0.27 -7.82 -29.32
N VAL A 70 0.02 -8.68 -28.34
CA VAL A 70 -0.11 -10.14 -28.54
C VAL A 70 -1.37 -10.72 -27.92
N ILE A 71 -1.70 -10.31 -26.68
CA ILE A 71 -2.83 -10.83 -25.94
C ILE A 71 -3.98 -9.84 -26.13
N ASP A 72 -5.09 -10.28 -26.73
CA ASP A 72 -6.29 -9.45 -26.76
C ASP A 72 -6.74 -9.22 -25.32
N VAL A 73 -6.79 -7.96 -24.91
CA VAL A 73 -7.03 -7.60 -23.52
C VAL A 73 -8.52 -7.50 -23.25
N ASP A 74 -9.27 -8.54 -23.60
CA ASP A 74 -10.70 -8.64 -23.27
C ASP A 74 -10.90 -8.99 -21.79
N ASN A 75 -9.81 -9.11 -21.05
CA ASN A 75 -9.81 -9.41 -19.63
C ASN A 75 -8.93 -8.40 -18.88
N GLN A 76 -9.53 -7.28 -18.50
CA GLN A 76 -8.87 -6.22 -17.72
C GLN A 76 -8.27 -6.75 -16.41
N LEU A 77 -8.89 -7.76 -15.79
CA LEU A 77 -8.34 -8.38 -14.59
C LEU A 77 -6.98 -9.04 -14.86
N THR A 78 -6.86 -9.79 -15.96
CA THR A 78 -5.59 -10.40 -16.38
C THR A 78 -4.54 -9.33 -16.66
N PHE A 79 -4.95 -8.22 -17.29
CA PHE A 79 -4.07 -7.08 -17.51
C PHE A 79 -3.54 -6.49 -16.19
N HIS A 80 -4.42 -6.21 -15.23
CA HIS A 80 -4.02 -5.65 -13.95
C HIS A 80 -3.17 -6.61 -13.12
N LEU A 81 -3.47 -7.91 -13.12
CA LEU A 81 -2.68 -8.92 -12.42
C LEU A 81 -1.29 -9.12 -13.04
N THR A 82 -1.14 -8.95 -14.35
CA THR A 82 0.15 -9.13 -15.03
C THR A 82 0.99 -7.86 -15.10
N THR A 83 0.38 -6.67 -14.95
CA THR A 83 1.08 -5.38 -15.04
C THR A 83 1.12 -4.65 -13.70
N THR A 84 -0.04 -4.39 -13.10
CA THR A 84 -0.17 -3.52 -11.94
C THR A 84 0.37 -4.18 -10.68
N ALA A 85 -0.01 -5.44 -10.41
CA ALA A 85 0.44 -6.15 -9.21
C ALA A 85 1.97 -6.35 -9.16
N PRO A 86 2.65 -6.81 -10.23
CA PRO A 86 4.11 -6.90 -10.24
C PRO A 86 4.81 -5.54 -10.14
N THR A 87 4.22 -4.47 -10.71
CA THR A 87 4.75 -3.10 -10.54
C THR A 87 4.70 -2.68 -9.07
N ILE A 88 3.56 -2.85 -8.41
CA ILE A 88 3.40 -2.53 -6.98
C ILE A 88 4.39 -3.34 -6.14
N PHE A 89 4.46 -4.66 -6.36
CA PHE A 89 5.41 -5.54 -5.70
C PHE A 89 6.86 -5.12 -5.93
N GLY A 90 7.19 -4.75 -7.16
CA GLY A 90 8.54 -4.32 -7.53
C GLY A 90 8.96 -3.02 -6.85
N VAL A 91 8.07 -2.03 -6.81
CA VAL A 91 8.29 -0.76 -6.09
C VAL A 91 8.50 -1.02 -4.59
N PHE A 92 7.65 -1.82 -3.96
CA PHE A 92 7.82 -2.15 -2.53
C PHE A 92 9.12 -2.91 -2.25
N SER A 93 9.52 -3.83 -3.12
CA SER A 93 10.79 -4.57 -2.99
C SER A 93 12.01 -3.65 -3.11
N ILE A 94 11.99 -2.70 -4.05
CA ILE A 94 13.05 -1.69 -4.18
C ILE A 94 13.09 -0.80 -2.93
N MET A 95 11.94 -0.31 -2.47
CA MET A 95 11.86 0.48 -1.24
C MET A 95 12.41 -0.28 -0.03
N ALA A 96 12.16 -1.59 0.06
CA ALA A 96 12.71 -2.46 1.10
C ALA A 96 14.24 -2.47 1.09
N GLY A 97 14.85 -2.73 -0.07
CA GLY A 97 16.30 -2.80 -0.20
C GLY A 97 16.98 -1.45 -0.02
N LEU A 98 16.35 -0.36 -0.47
CA LEU A 98 16.82 1.01 -0.19
C LEU A 98 16.73 1.34 1.30
N GLY A 99 15.66 0.92 1.99
CA GLY A 99 15.53 1.05 3.45
C GLY A 99 16.60 0.28 4.21
N ALA A 100 16.98 -0.91 3.71
CA ALA A 100 18.02 -1.75 4.32
C ALA A 100 19.44 -1.14 4.22
N ARG A 101 19.70 -0.19 3.31
CA ARG A 101 21.00 0.52 3.25
C ARG A 101 21.30 1.29 4.52
N GLY A 102 20.27 1.84 5.17
CA GLY A 102 20.39 2.57 6.43
C GLY A 102 20.45 1.68 7.68
N ALA A 103 20.36 0.36 7.55
CA ALA A 103 20.36 -0.55 8.70
C ALA A 103 21.72 -0.56 9.41
N ALA A 104 21.68 -0.69 10.74
CA ALA A 104 22.89 -0.79 11.56
C ALA A 104 23.55 -2.16 11.31
N ARG A 105 24.86 -2.14 11.05
CA ARG A 105 25.69 -3.34 10.90
C ARG A 105 26.21 -3.83 12.25
N MET A 106 26.64 -2.89 13.07
CA MET A 106 27.15 -3.15 14.41
C MET A 106 26.77 -2.00 15.31
N ILE A 107 26.48 -2.33 16.56
CA ILE A 107 26.27 -1.35 17.61
C ILE A 107 27.27 -1.65 18.71
N ARG A 108 28.07 -0.64 19.06
CA ARG A 108 28.95 -0.68 20.22
C ARG A 108 28.42 0.29 21.24
N LEU A 109 28.13 -0.22 22.42
CA LEU A 109 27.86 0.63 23.57
C LEU A 109 29.20 0.95 24.23
N TRP A 110 29.42 2.21 24.53
CA TRP A 110 30.59 2.73 25.24
C TRP A 110 30.15 3.47 26.51
N PRO A 111 31.04 3.69 27.49
CA PRO A 111 30.73 4.52 28.65
C PRO A 111 30.30 5.96 28.27
N GLN A 112 30.87 6.52 27.20
CA GLN A 112 30.61 7.88 26.74
C GLN A 112 29.44 8.02 25.74
N GLY A 113 28.99 6.92 25.12
CA GLY A 113 27.93 6.99 24.11
C GLY A 113 27.66 5.66 23.41
N ILE A 114 26.93 5.76 22.30
CA ILE A 114 26.63 4.65 21.39
C ILE A 114 27.32 4.91 20.04
N GLU A 115 28.00 3.90 19.52
CA GLU A 115 28.56 3.89 18.19
C GLU A 115 27.72 2.97 17.30
N ILE A 116 27.16 3.54 16.24
CA ILE A 116 26.33 2.84 15.28
C ILE A 116 27.13 2.75 13.98
N GLN A 117 27.61 1.56 13.66
CA GLN A 117 28.30 1.31 12.42
C GLN A 117 27.28 1.02 11.31
N ARG A 118 27.17 1.91 10.34
CA ARG A 118 26.42 1.70 9.09
C ARG A 118 27.41 1.64 7.91
N GLU A 119 27.10 2.34 6.82
CA GLU A 119 28.08 2.71 5.80
C GLU A 119 29.14 3.65 6.37
N GLN A 120 28.73 4.57 7.24
CA GLN A 120 29.60 5.43 8.06
C GLN A 120 29.44 5.07 9.53
N VAL A 121 30.49 5.31 10.32
CA VAL A 121 30.45 5.16 11.77
C VAL A 121 29.87 6.45 12.36
N GLU A 122 28.78 6.32 13.12
CA GLU A 122 28.14 7.42 13.82
C GLU A 122 28.33 7.23 15.33
N THR A 123 28.96 8.19 16.01
CA THR A 123 29.11 8.16 17.48
C THR A 123 28.20 9.20 18.10
N ILE A 124 27.28 8.76 18.96
CA ILE A 124 26.28 9.60 19.60
C ILE A 124 26.55 9.56 21.12
N PRO A 125 26.89 10.69 21.75
CA PRO A 125 27.13 10.73 23.18
C PRO A 125 25.82 10.50 23.94
N TRP A 126 25.88 9.89 25.12
CA TRP A 126 24.68 9.62 25.93
C TRP A 126 23.93 10.91 26.28
N SER A 127 24.65 12.02 26.48
CA SER A 127 24.07 13.34 26.76
C SER A 127 23.25 13.92 25.62
N ALA A 128 23.39 13.41 24.39
CA ALA A 128 22.55 13.82 23.27
C ALA A 128 21.23 13.03 23.22
N ILE A 129 21.14 11.86 23.88
CA ILE A 129 19.99 10.96 23.82
C ILE A 129 19.12 11.20 25.04
N THR A 130 17.95 11.81 24.84
CA THR A 130 16.96 12.03 25.90
C THR A 130 15.81 11.03 25.85
N GLY A 131 15.65 10.32 24.74
CA GLY A 131 14.59 9.33 24.56
C GLY A 131 15.02 8.14 23.71
N ILE A 132 14.51 6.96 24.07
CA ILE A 132 14.65 5.74 23.27
C ILE A 132 13.26 5.15 23.07
N GLN A 133 12.85 5.02 21.81
CA GLN A 133 11.58 4.38 21.44
C GLN A 133 11.87 3.07 20.73
N ILE A 134 11.21 1.99 21.17
CA ILE A 134 11.29 0.68 20.54
C ILE A 134 9.90 0.36 20.00
N SER A 135 9.77 0.29 18.68
CA SER A 135 8.50 0.00 18.02
C SER A 135 8.67 -1.11 16.99
N ASP A 136 7.57 -1.70 16.56
CA ASP A 136 7.57 -2.49 15.33
C ASP A 136 7.67 -1.56 14.11
N SER A 137 8.29 -2.05 13.05
CA SER A 137 8.44 -1.37 11.78
C SER A 137 7.07 -1.27 11.11
N SER A 138 6.72 -0.07 10.67
CA SER A 138 5.57 0.18 9.82
C SER A 138 5.86 -0.09 8.34
N SER A 139 7.06 -0.56 8.00
CA SER A 139 7.40 -0.88 6.62
C SER A 139 6.64 -2.14 6.17
N PRO A 140 5.85 -2.08 5.09
CA PRO A 140 5.14 -3.25 4.56
C PRO A 140 6.10 -4.33 4.05
N ALA A 141 7.36 -3.98 3.77
CA ALA A 141 8.36 -4.95 3.32
C ALA A 141 9.03 -5.74 4.45
N ALA A 142 8.92 -5.27 5.70
CA ALA A 142 9.48 -5.94 6.86
C ALA A 142 8.54 -5.81 8.07
N PRO A 143 7.30 -6.32 7.95
CA PRO A 143 6.39 -6.34 9.08
C PRO A 143 7.07 -7.16 10.19
N HIS A 144 6.98 -6.70 11.45
CA HIS A 144 7.63 -7.30 12.63
C HIS A 144 9.15 -7.09 12.74
N GLU A 145 9.77 -6.25 11.91
CA GLU A 145 11.11 -5.77 12.22
C GLU A 145 11.04 -4.79 13.39
N LYS A 146 11.88 -4.94 14.41
CA LYS A 146 11.95 -3.94 15.49
C LYS A 146 12.73 -2.73 14.99
N VAL A 147 12.33 -1.55 15.43
CA VAL A 147 12.98 -0.29 15.14
C VAL A 147 13.26 0.39 16.47
N ILE A 148 14.52 0.74 16.70
CA ILE A 148 14.92 1.54 17.85
C ILE A 148 15.21 2.95 17.34
N VAL A 149 14.48 3.94 17.83
CA VAL A 149 14.66 5.36 17.51
C VAL A 149 15.29 6.03 18.72
N LEU A 150 16.47 6.62 18.50
CA LEU A 150 17.15 7.47 19.48
C LEU A 150 16.72 8.91 19.22
N SER A 151 16.19 9.58 20.23
CA SER A 151 15.67 10.95 20.15
C SER A 151 16.49 11.91 20.99
N GLY A 152 16.64 13.14 20.49
CA GLY A 152 17.31 14.25 21.16
C GLY A 152 16.38 15.03 22.08
N ALA A 153 16.93 16.06 22.75
CA ALA A 153 16.21 16.87 23.75
C ALA A 153 14.93 17.56 23.22
N ASP A 154 14.87 17.81 21.91
CA ASP A 154 13.72 18.35 21.19
C ASP A 154 12.71 17.27 20.74
N GLY A 155 13.01 16.00 21.02
CA GLY A 155 12.26 14.84 20.56
C GLY A 155 12.53 14.46 19.11
N GLU A 156 13.44 15.14 18.40
CA GLU A 156 13.78 14.78 17.02
C GLU A 156 14.61 13.49 16.99
N PRO A 157 14.33 12.59 16.02
CA PRO A 157 15.10 11.37 15.88
C PRO A 157 16.54 11.70 15.45
N ILE A 158 17.50 11.48 16.35
CA ILE A 158 18.93 11.60 16.06
C ILE A 158 19.36 10.44 15.17
N SER A 159 18.97 9.22 15.54
CA SER A 159 19.40 8.03 14.82
C SER A 159 18.39 6.91 14.94
N ARG A 160 18.28 6.11 13.86
CA ARG A 160 17.36 4.98 13.76
C ARG A 160 18.13 3.69 13.58
N ILE A 161 17.98 2.77 14.51
CA ILE A 161 18.55 1.43 14.45
C ILE A 161 17.45 0.50 13.94
N THR A 162 17.65 -0.02 12.74
CA THR A 162 16.85 -1.09 12.14
C THR A 162 17.71 -2.35 11.98
N GLY A 163 17.13 -3.45 11.53
CA GLY A 163 17.79 -4.72 11.32
C GLY A 163 17.47 -5.76 12.39
N LYS A 164 18.12 -6.93 12.27
CA LYS A 164 18.04 -7.99 13.29
C LYS A 164 18.59 -7.55 14.64
N ILE A 165 19.58 -6.65 14.68
CA ILE A 165 20.12 -6.09 15.94
C ILE A 165 18.99 -5.51 16.79
N ALA A 166 18.03 -4.82 16.17
CA ALA A 166 16.92 -4.24 16.91
C ALA A 166 16.03 -5.30 17.58
N LYS A 167 16.07 -6.57 17.14
CA LYS A 167 15.37 -7.70 17.78
C LYS A 167 16.15 -8.33 18.94
N ASN A 168 17.43 -7.98 19.13
CA ASN A 168 18.24 -8.53 20.21
C ASN A 168 17.71 -8.03 21.56
N GLU A 169 17.12 -8.94 22.34
CA GLU A 169 16.52 -8.61 23.64
C GLU A 169 17.55 -8.05 24.62
N SER A 170 18.79 -8.53 24.59
CA SER A 170 19.88 -8.02 25.45
C SER A 170 20.20 -6.57 25.12
N LEU A 171 20.24 -6.19 23.84
CA LEU A 171 20.39 -4.79 23.44
C LEU A 171 19.21 -3.95 23.93
N GLN A 172 17.97 -4.40 23.69
CA GLN A 172 16.78 -3.67 24.11
C GLN A 172 16.76 -3.46 25.63
N ASN A 173 17.08 -4.49 26.40
CA ASN A 173 17.15 -4.43 27.86
C ASN A 173 18.26 -3.50 28.31
N CYS A 174 19.45 -3.57 27.68
CA CYS A 174 20.56 -2.68 27.99
C CYS A 174 20.16 -1.21 27.76
N LEU A 175 19.59 -0.88 26.60
CA LEU A 175 19.13 0.47 26.28
C LEU A 175 18.01 0.95 27.22
N LYS A 176 17.07 0.08 27.59
CA LYS A 176 16.02 0.41 28.59
C LYS A 176 16.63 0.72 29.95
N HIS A 177 17.59 -0.08 30.42
CA HIS A 177 18.28 0.16 31.68
C HIS A 177 19.03 1.50 31.68
N PHE A 178 19.73 1.82 30.59
CA PHE A 178 20.40 3.12 30.44
C PHE A 178 19.41 4.29 30.44
N THR A 179 18.31 4.16 29.70
CA THR A 179 17.26 5.20 29.65
C THR A 179 16.65 5.45 31.03
N ASN A 180 16.38 4.38 31.79
CA ASN A 180 15.85 4.49 33.14
C ASN A 180 16.81 5.17 34.11
N ARG A 181 18.13 5.02 33.91
CA ARG A 181 19.13 5.75 34.71
C ARG A 181 19.20 7.22 34.31
N LEU A 182 19.15 7.53 33.02
CA LEU A 182 19.17 8.91 32.53
C LEU A 182 17.93 9.68 33.00
N SER A 183 16.75 9.06 32.94
CA SER A 183 15.50 9.70 33.42
C SER A 183 15.50 9.98 34.92
N GLN A 184 16.25 9.20 35.73
CA GLN A 184 16.43 9.49 37.16
C GLN A 184 17.35 10.69 37.41
N ILE A 185 18.28 10.97 36.50
CA ILE A 185 19.23 12.09 36.62
C ILE A 185 18.61 13.40 36.11
N GLU A 186 17.74 13.32 35.09
CA GLU A 186 17.25 14.50 34.36
C GLU A 186 15.77 14.84 34.57
N ALA A 187 15.04 14.22 35.50
CA ALA A 187 13.65 14.59 35.77
C ALA A 187 13.53 15.73 36.81
N PRO A 188 13.47 17.03 36.41
CA PRO A 188 12.91 18.03 37.30
C PRO A 188 11.43 17.67 37.51
N GLN A 189 11.02 17.56 38.79
CA GLN A 189 9.72 17.07 39.27
C GLN A 189 8.48 17.91 38.85
N GLY A 190 8.51 18.62 37.73
CA GLY A 190 7.44 19.53 37.31
C GLY A 190 7.04 19.47 35.82
N ALA A 191 7.62 18.57 35.02
CA ALA A 191 7.25 18.43 33.61
C ALA A 191 5.92 17.68 33.47
N ASN A 192 4.82 18.36 33.81
CA ASN A 192 3.48 17.99 33.36
C ASN A 192 3.55 17.73 31.85
N THR A 193 3.13 16.53 31.47
CA THR A 193 3.09 15.92 30.14
C THR A 193 2.38 16.81 29.12
N LYS A 194 3.02 17.90 28.69
CA LYS A 194 2.60 18.66 27.51
C LYS A 194 2.65 17.69 26.35
N ARG A 195 1.50 17.49 25.68
CA ARG A 195 1.38 16.66 24.48
C ARG A 195 2.58 16.92 23.57
N PRO A 196 3.27 15.87 23.08
CA PRO A 196 4.39 16.04 22.17
C PRO A 196 3.93 16.85 20.97
N VAL A 197 4.41 18.09 20.87
CA VAL A 197 4.17 18.94 19.70
C VAL A 197 5.01 18.35 18.58
N ALA A 198 4.37 17.99 17.45
CA ALA A 198 5.06 17.47 16.29
C ALA A 198 6.27 18.35 15.92
N SER A 199 7.47 17.75 15.92
CA SER A 199 8.73 18.42 15.59
C SER A 199 8.73 19.01 14.19
N GLN A 200 9.66 19.93 13.89
CA GLN A 200 9.72 20.51 12.55
C GLN A 200 10.08 19.46 11.50
N ALA A 201 10.95 18.52 11.84
CA ALA A 201 11.28 17.37 11.00
C ALA A 201 10.04 16.51 10.68
N SER A 202 9.21 16.21 11.68
CA SER A 202 8.02 15.39 11.47
C SER A 202 6.96 16.11 10.64
N ARG A 203 6.81 17.43 10.78
CA ARG A 203 5.94 18.24 9.92
C ARG A 203 6.40 18.22 8.47
N LYS A 204 7.71 18.29 8.19
CA LYS A 204 8.23 18.24 6.82
C LYS A 204 7.97 16.89 6.15
N LYS A 205 8.18 15.79 6.89
CA LYS A 205 7.87 14.43 6.44
C LYS A 205 6.36 14.25 6.25
N GLY A 206 5.57 14.69 7.22
CA GLY A 206 4.11 14.65 7.17
C GLY A 206 3.54 15.42 5.98
N ARG A 207 4.07 16.59 5.64
CA ARG A 207 3.67 17.33 4.42
C ARG A 207 3.95 16.55 3.13
N ARG A 208 5.10 15.90 3.00
CA ARG A 208 5.40 15.09 1.80
C ARG A 208 4.44 13.92 1.66
N MET A 209 4.19 13.20 2.76
CA MET A 209 3.23 12.11 2.78
C MET A 209 1.81 12.60 2.53
N ALA A 210 1.42 13.74 3.10
CA ALA A 210 0.12 14.37 2.87
C ALA A 210 -0.09 14.71 1.40
N ILE A 211 0.91 15.25 0.69
CA ILE A 211 0.77 15.54 -0.75
C ILE A 211 0.51 14.25 -1.53
N LEU A 212 1.27 13.18 -1.27
CA LEU A 212 1.10 11.90 -1.95
C LEU A 212 -0.27 11.27 -1.64
N THR A 213 -0.62 11.18 -0.36
CA THR A 213 -1.91 10.64 0.10
C THR A 213 -3.08 11.47 -0.42
N GLY A 214 -2.94 12.80 -0.46
CA GLY A 214 -3.95 13.72 -0.95
C GLY A 214 -4.18 13.60 -2.45
N LEU A 215 -3.10 13.55 -3.23
CA LEU A 215 -3.18 13.33 -4.67
C LEU A 215 -3.79 11.96 -4.99
N GLY A 216 -3.34 10.91 -4.31
CA GLY A 216 -3.91 9.56 -4.45
C GLY A 216 -5.40 9.53 -4.07
N GLY A 217 -5.78 10.18 -2.97
CA GLY A 217 -7.18 10.31 -2.55
C GLY A 217 -8.05 11.07 -3.54
N LEU A 218 -7.55 12.14 -4.15
CA LEU A 218 -8.25 12.88 -5.20
C LEU A 218 -8.45 12.05 -6.47
N LEU A 219 -7.43 11.31 -6.90
CA LEU A 219 -7.52 10.41 -8.06
C LEU A 219 -8.52 9.27 -7.81
N LEU A 220 -8.49 8.67 -6.62
CA LEU A 220 -9.45 7.64 -6.23
C LEU A 220 -10.88 8.18 -6.12
N ALA A 221 -11.07 9.43 -5.65
CA ALA A 221 -12.37 10.08 -5.66
C ALA A 221 -12.89 10.31 -7.09
N ALA A 222 -12.02 10.80 -7.98
CA ALA A 222 -12.37 11.03 -9.38
C ALA A 222 -12.75 9.72 -10.08
N ALA A 223 -11.93 8.67 -9.95
CA ALA A 223 -12.25 7.34 -10.46
C ALA A 223 -13.52 6.77 -9.82
N GLY A 224 -13.67 6.97 -8.50
CA GLY A 224 -14.82 6.52 -7.73
C GLY A 224 -16.15 7.14 -8.15
N ILE A 225 -16.14 8.38 -8.65
CA ILE A 225 -17.32 9.07 -9.19
C ILE A 225 -17.54 8.71 -10.66
N PHE A 226 -16.48 8.65 -11.45
CA PHE A 226 -16.57 8.43 -12.89
C PHE A 226 -17.06 7.02 -13.23
N LEU A 227 -16.52 5.98 -12.57
CA LEU A 227 -16.87 4.58 -12.86
C LEU A 227 -18.37 4.27 -12.64
N PRO A 228 -19.03 4.66 -11.52
CA PRO A 228 -20.46 4.43 -11.38
C PRO A 228 -21.30 5.25 -12.35
N LEU A 229 -20.85 6.45 -12.75
CA LEU A 229 -21.56 7.26 -13.73
C LEU A 229 -21.53 6.60 -15.12
N THR A 230 -20.39 6.08 -15.55
CA THR A 230 -20.30 5.34 -16.83
C THR A 230 -21.10 4.05 -16.77
N ALA A 231 -20.98 3.28 -15.68
CA ALA A 231 -21.77 2.07 -15.48
C ALA A 231 -23.28 2.34 -15.47
N TYR A 232 -23.71 3.46 -14.89
CA TYR A 232 -25.10 3.87 -14.91
C TYR A 232 -25.57 4.22 -16.33
N GLN A 233 -24.77 4.96 -17.09
CA GLN A 233 -25.08 5.29 -18.49
C GLN A 233 -25.20 4.05 -19.36
N GLU A 234 -24.25 3.12 -19.25
CA GLU A 234 -24.27 1.83 -19.95
C GLU A 234 -25.48 0.99 -19.56
N HIS A 235 -25.81 0.93 -18.27
CA HIS A 235 -26.99 0.22 -17.78
C HIS A 235 -28.29 0.84 -18.32
N GLN A 236 -28.41 2.17 -18.34
CA GLN A 236 -29.57 2.85 -18.92
C GLN A 236 -29.66 2.60 -20.43
N ALA A 237 -28.53 2.62 -21.14
CA ALA A 237 -28.49 2.31 -22.57
C ALA A 237 -28.96 0.88 -22.83
N ALA A 238 -28.49 -0.10 -22.04
CA ALA A 238 -28.93 -1.50 -22.14
C ALA A 238 -30.43 -1.66 -21.84
N LEU A 239 -30.96 -0.96 -20.84
CA LEU A 239 -32.40 -0.97 -20.52
C LEU A 239 -33.23 -0.36 -21.65
N ARG A 240 -32.79 0.76 -22.22
CA ARG A 240 -33.48 1.38 -23.37
C ARG A 240 -33.44 0.48 -24.58
N LEU A 241 -32.30 -0.13 -24.89
CA LEU A 241 -32.19 -1.10 -25.97
C LEU A 241 -33.12 -2.31 -25.75
N THR A 242 -33.30 -2.75 -24.51
CA THR A 242 -34.20 -3.86 -24.16
C THR A 242 -35.68 -3.47 -24.27
N ASN A 243 -36.05 -2.26 -23.84
CA ASN A 243 -37.45 -1.82 -23.74
C ASN A 243 -37.97 -1.12 -25.00
N GLU A 244 -37.10 -0.34 -25.66
CA GLU A 244 -37.41 0.55 -26.80
C GLU A 244 -36.73 0.10 -28.09
N GLY A 245 -35.87 -0.93 -28.03
CA GLY A 245 -35.13 -1.41 -29.18
C GLY A 245 -36.04 -1.93 -30.27
N VAL A 246 -35.85 -1.43 -31.48
CA VAL A 246 -36.51 -1.92 -32.69
C VAL A 246 -35.48 -2.49 -33.66
N ALA A 247 -35.91 -3.43 -34.49
CA ALA A 247 -35.08 -3.91 -35.58
C ALA A 247 -34.83 -2.77 -36.58
N GLY A 248 -33.56 -2.59 -36.94
CA GLY A 248 -33.10 -1.57 -37.88
C GLY A 248 -32.01 -2.09 -38.81
N GLN A 249 -31.50 -1.19 -39.64
CA GLN A 249 -30.36 -1.46 -40.51
C GLN A 249 -29.27 -0.42 -40.26
N GLY A 250 -28.05 -0.89 -40.03
CA GLY A 250 -26.83 -0.08 -40.06
C GLY A 250 -26.12 -0.28 -41.40
N ILE A 251 -25.32 0.69 -41.84
CA ILE A 251 -24.47 0.56 -43.02
C ILE A 251 -23.02 0.45 -42.57
N VAL A 252 -22.30 -0.60 -43.01
CA VAL A 252 -20.89 -0.77 -42.68
C VAL A 252 -20.07 0.33 -43.35
N THR A 253 -19.49 1.21 -42.56
CA THR A 253 -18.67 2.33 -43.04
C THR A 253 -17.21 1.94 -43.19
N GLU A 254 -16.72 1.01 -42.38
CA GLU A 254 -15.33 0.58 -42.39
C GLU A 254 -15.21 -0.87 -41.91
N LYS A 255 -14.28 -1.62 -42.50
CA LYS A 255 -13.92 -2.97 -42.08
C LYS A 255 -12.42 -2.99 -41.87
N PHE A 256 -11.97 -3.32 -40.67
CA PHE A 256 -10.56 -3.26 -40.31
C PHE A 256 -10.19 -4.32 -39.29
N VAL A 257 -8.91 -4.65 -39.21
CA VAL A 257 -8.35 -5.48 -38.15
C VAL A 257 -7.73 -4.54 -37.14
N ALA A 258 -7.99 -4.74 -35.84
CA ALA A 258 -7.41 -3.90 -34.80
C ALA A 258 -5.87 -3.94 -34.86
N PRO A 259 -5.17 -2.97 -34.25
CA PRO A 259 -3.70 -2.90 -34.31
C PRO A 259 -2.95 -4.16 -33.83
N ASN A 260 -3.61 -5.02 -33.05
CA ASN A 260 -3.06 -6.32 -32.63
C ASN A 260 -3.05 -7.40 -33.74
N GLY A 261 -3.62 -7.10 -34.92
CA GLY A 261 -3.65 -7.99 -36.08
C GLY A 261 -4.58 -9.20 -35.94
N ARG A 262 -5.43 -9.23 -34.92
CA ARG A 262 -6.31 -10.38 -34.60
C ARG A 262 -7.77 -10.01 -34.44
N THR A 263 -8.07 -8.95 -33.70
CA THR A 263 -9.46 -8.56 -33.46
C THR A 263 -10.08 -8.03 -34.74
N LEU A 264 -11.15 -8.68 -35.17
CA LEU A 264 -11.89 -8.30 -36.36
C LEU A 264 -12.95 -7.28 -35.98
N ARG A 265 -12.86 -6.08 -36.55
CA ARG A 265 -13.76 -4.98 -36.21
C ARG A 265 -14.44 -4.40 -37.43
N ILE A 266 -15.70 -4.04 -37.26
CA ILE A 266 -16.41 -3.24 -38.24
C ILE A 266 -16.85 -1.94 -37.58
N ARG A 267 -16.80 -0.85 -38.36
CA ARG A 267 -17.52 0.37 -38.05
C ARG A 267 -18.80 0.38 -38.87
N TYR A 268 -19.95 0.58 -38.23
CA TYR A 268 -21.21 0.77 -38.92
C TYR A 268 -21.87 2.08 -38.48
N ALA A 269 -22.60 2.70 -39.40
CA ALA A 269 -23.37 3.91 -39.13
C ALA A 269 -24.85 3.59 -39.06
N VAL A 270 -25.52 4.14 -38.04
CA VAL A 270 -26.97 4.11 -37.87
C VAL A 270 -27.50 5.50 -38.12
N THR A 271 -28.54 5.61 -38.94
CA THR A 271 -29.23 6.89 -39.18
C THR A 271 -30.63 6.79 -38.60
N SER A 272 -30.96 7.68 -37.66
CA SER A 272 -32.30 7.75 -37.08
C SER A 272 -33.32 8.32 -38.07
N VAL A 273 -34.59 8.24 -37.69
CA VAL A 273 -35.72 8.80 -38.48
C VAL A 273 -35.58 10.32 -38.66
N ASP A 274 -34.98 11.00 -37.69
CA ASP A 274 -34.71 12.45 -37.72
C ASP A 274 -33.43 12.81 -38.49
N GLY A 275 -32.75 11.83 -39.08
CA GLY A 275 -31.50 12.03 -39.83
C GLY A 275 -30.25 12.17 -38.96
N GLN A 276 -30.35 11.96 -37.64
CA GLN A 276 -29.17 11.90 -36.78
C GLN A 276 -28.36 10.65 -37.11
N ARG A 277 -27.04 10.79 -37.22
CA ARG A 277 -26.15 9.70 -37.57
C ARG A 277 -25.16 9.42 -36.45
N ALA A 278 -25.09 8.18 -36.01
CA ALA A 278 -24.10 7.70 -35.05
C ALA A 278 -23.26 6.58 -35.66
N GLU A 279 -21.97 6.53 -35.31
CA GLU A 279 -21.07 5.46 -35.71
C GLU A 279 -20.73 4.57 -34.53
N HIS A 280 -20.70 3.27 -34.79
CA HIS A 280 -20.44 2.22 -33.80
C HIS A 280 -19.26 1.39 -34.26
N ASN A 281 -18.32 1.15 -33.35
CA ASN A 281 -17.16 0.31 -33.58
C ASN A 281 -17.31 -0.95 -32.73
N VAL A 282 -17.51 -2.08 -33.38
CA VAL A 282 -17.82 -3.35 -32.71
C VAL A 282 -16.88 -4.44 -33.17
N GLU A 283 -16.57 -5.34 -32.24
CA GLU A 283 -15.87 -6.58 -32.53
C GLU A 283 -16.84 -7.61 -33.07
N VAL A 284 -16.44 -8.32 -34.12
CA VAL A 284 -17.26 -9.31 -34.77
C VAL A 284 -16.53 -10.64 -34.93
N ASP A 285 -17.30 -11.72 -34.97
CA ASP A 285 -16.76 -13.05 -35.26
C ASP A 285 -16.26 -13.14 -36.71
N GLU A 286 -15.32 -14.06 -36.95
CA GLU A 286 -14.66 -14.23 -38.26
C GLU A 286 -15.66 -14.56 -39.38
N ALA A 287 -16.66 -15.39 -39.10
CA ALA A 287 -17.65 -15.77 -40.09
C ALA A 287 -18.55 -14.59 -40.51
N PHE A 288 -18.88 -13.68 -39.59
CA PHE A 288 -19.61 -12.45 -39.89
C PHE A 288 -18.71 -11.46 -40.60
N TYR A 289 -17.47 -11.28 -40.12
CA TYR A 289 -16.47 -10.41 -40.73
C TYR A 289 -16.29 -10.75 -42.22
N ASP A 290 -16.04 -12.01 -42.57
CA ASP A 290 -15.80 -12.44 -43.95
C ASP A 290 -17.00 -12.25 -44.88
N ARG A 291 -18.22 -12.33 -44.34
CA ARG A 291 -19.45 -12.17 -45.13
C ARG A 291 -19.78 -10.72 -45.43
N VAL A 292 -19.38 -9.79 -44.57
CA VAL A 292 -19.77 -8.38 -44.69
C VAL A 292 -18.69 -7.55 -45.39
N ASN A 293 -19.13 -6.64 -46.26
CA ASN A 293 -18.31 -5.67 -46.97
C ASN A 293 -18.67 -4.24 -46.57
N GLN A 294 -17.76 -3.32 -46.85
CA GLN A 294 -18.04 -1.90 -46.70
C GLN A 294 -19.19 -1.49 -47.64
N GLY A 295 -20.18 -0.78 -47.09
CA GLY A 295 -21.41 -0.39 -47.78
C GLY A 295 -22.57 -1.37 -47.58
N ASP A 296 -22.32 -2.57 -47.05
CA ASP A 296 -23.38 -3.54 -46.80
C ASP A 296 -24.29 -3.07 -45.65
N ALA A 297 -25.57 -3.43 -45.76
CA ALA A 297 -26.55 -3.24 -44.70
C ALA A 297 -26.47 -4.41 -43.71
N VAL A 298 -26.38 -4.10 -42.42
CA VAL A 298 -26.34 -5.06 -41.31
C VAL A 298 -27.56 -4.91 -40.42
N SER A 299 -28.12 -6.04 -39.98
CA SER A 299 -29.26 -6.03 -39.05
C SER A 299 -28.80 -5.65 -37.65
N ILE A 300 -29.44 -4.61 -37.10
CA ILE A 300 -29.16 -4.09 -35.76
C ILE A 300 -30.45 -4.04 -34.96
N THR A 301 -30.31 -3.98 -33.64
CA THR A 301 -31.35 -3.45 -32.75
C THR A 301 -30.91 -2.05 -32.36
N THR A 302 -31.77 -1.04 -32.54
CA THR A 302 -31.46 0.36 -32.26
C THR A 302 -32.61 1.04 -31.54
N VAL A 303 -32.31 2.06 -30.75
CA VAL A 303 -33.33 2.95 -30.18
C VAL A 303 -33.66 4.03 -31.22
N PRO A 304 -34.92 4.19 -31.68
CA PRO A 304 -35.26 5.09 -32.80
C PRO A 304 -34.83 6.55 -32.61
N ASP A 305 -35.00 7.06 -31.40
CA ASP A 305 -34.75 8.47 -31.07
C ASP A 305 -33.28 8.73 -30.66
N ASP A 306 -32.46 7.68 -30.56
CA ASP A 306 -31.09 7.76 -30.08
C ASP A 306 -30.19 6.74 -30.81
N PRO A 307 -29.66 7.09 -31.99
CA PRO A 307 -28.88 6.16 -32.80
C PRO A 307 -27.54 5.79 -32.15
N HIS A 308 -27.13 6.45 -31.05
CA HIS A 308 -25.95 6.06 -30.26
C HIS A 308 -26.18 4.82 -29.40
N ILE A 309 -27.42 4.32 -29.32
CA ILE A 309 -27.75 3.08 -28.61
C ILE A 309 -28.18 2.05 -29.64
N SER A 310 -27.22 1.23 -30.07
CA SER A 310 -27.48 0.13 -31.01
C SER A 310 -26.55 -1.06 -30.75
N VAL A 311 -26.99 -2.24 -31.16
CA VAL A 311 -26.21 -3.49 -31.10
C VAL A 311 -26.44 -4.28 -32.39
N LEU A 312 -25.45 -5.02 -32.88
CA LEU A 312 -25.68 -5.95 -33.99
C LEU A 312 -26.52 -7.13 -33.50
N GLN A 313 -27.45 -7.59 -34.34
CA GLN A 313 -28.25 -8.77 -34.02
C GLN A 313 -27.48 -10.08 -34.18
N ASN A 314 -26.46 -10.08 -35.05
CA ASN A 314 -25.66 -11.25 -35.37
C ASN A 314 -24.20 -10.84 -35.51
N GLY A 315 -23.31 -11.74 -35.12
CA GLY A 315 -21.89 -11.61 -35.40
C GLY A 315 -21.10 -10.78 -34.40
N GLU A 316 -21.73 -10.03 -33.49
CA GLU A 316 -21.02 -9.27 -32.46
C GLU A 316 -20.48 -10.18 -31.35
N VAL A 317 -19.21 -9.98 -31.01
CA VAL A 317 -18.56 -10.70 -29.92
C VAL A 317 -18.90 -9.98 -28.61
N ILE A 318 -19.73 -10.61 -27.79
CA ILE A 318 -20.06 -10.09 -26.46
C ILE A 318 -18.89 -10.41 -25.52
N SER A 319 -18.16 -9.36 -25.16
CA SER A 319 -17.19 -9.39 -24.07
C SER A 319 -17.85 -9.89 -22.78
N ASN A 320 -17.23 -10.88 -22.13
CA ASN A 320 -17.61 -11.33 -20.78
C ASN A 320 -16.66 -10.72 -19.74
N ASP A 321 -16.15 -9.49 -19.95
CA ASP A 321 -15.33 -8.82 -18.93
C ASP A 321 -16.20 -8.54 -17.69
N PRO A 322 -15.80 -8.99 -16.49
CA PRO A 322 -16.46 -8.61 -15.25
C PRO A 322 -16.63 -7.09 -15.09
N THR A 323 -15.79 -6.25 -15.69
CA THR A 323 -15.91 -4.79 -15.65
C THR A 323 -17.05 -4.23 -16.51
N ASP A 324 -17.54 -4.99 -17.49
CA ASP A 324 -18.71 -4.60 -18.28
C ASP A 324 -20.00 -4.82 -17.48
N ASN A 325 -19.91 -5.52 -16.35
CA ASN A 325 -21.02 -5.62 -15.41
C ASN A 325 -21.15 -4.31 -14.61
N PRO A 326 -22.27 -3.58 -14.74
CA PRO A 326 -22.45 -2.30 -14.07
C PRO A 326 -22.43 -2.42 -12.55
N ILE A 327 -22.77 -3.59 -12.00
CA ILE A 327 -22.69 -3.85 -10.55
C ILE A 327 -21.23 -3.89 -10.10
N VAL A 328 -20.36 -4.59 -10.84
CA VAL A 328 -18.94 -4.71 -10.50
C VAL A 328 -18.26 -3.35 -10.60
N THR A 329 -18.51 -2.61 -11.69
CA THR A 329 -17.95 -1.26 -11.88
C THR A 329 -18.49 -0.26 -10.87
N GLY A 330 -19.78 -0.36 -10.51
CA GLY A 330 -20.36 0.40 -9.40
C GLY A 330 -19.71 0.09 -8.04
N LEU A 331 -19.43 -1.18 -7.73
CA LEU A 331 -18.72 -1.59 -6.51
C LEU A 331 -17.28 -1.09 -6.49
N LEU A 332 -16.57 -1.15 -7.62
CA LEU A 332 -15.21 -0.62 -7.74
C LEU A 332 -15.19 0.89 -7.53
N GLY A 333 -16.16 1.60 -8.10
CA GLY A 333 -16.35 3.03 -7.87
C GLY A 333 -16.62 3.36 -6.41
N LEU A 334 -17.53 2.61 -5.76
CA LEU A 334 -17.82 2.76 -4.32
C LEU A 334 -16.57 2.55 -3.46
N PHE A 335 -15.75 1.54 -3.77
CA PHE A 335 -14.47 1.34 -3.09
C PHE A 335 -13.54 2.55 -3.23
N GLY A 336 -13.44 3.13 -4.43
CA GLY A 336 -12.67 4.36 -4.67
C GLY A 336 -13.16 5.54 -3.82
N ILE A 337 -14.49 5.75 -3.74
CA ILE A 337 -15.10 6.79 -2.90
C ILE A 337 -14.80 6.56 -1.42
N VAL A 338 -15.00 5.33 -0.93
CA VAL A 338 -14.74 4.99 0.48
C VAL A 338 -13.27 5.20 0.82
N ALA A 339 -12.34 4.73 -0.01
CA ALA A 339 -10.91 4.94 0.16
C ALA A 339 -10.55 6.44 0.21
N ALA A 340 -11.11 7.24 -0.69
CA ALA A 340 -10.92 8.69 -0.70
C ALA A 340 -11.44 9.37 0.58
N CYS A 341 -12.60 8.93 1.09
CA CYS A 341 -13.16 9.42 2.36
C CYS A 341 -12.25 9.16 3.56
N PHE A 342 -11.37 8.15 3.52
CA PHE A 342 -10.33 7.94 4.55
C PHE A 342 -9.05 8.71 4.25
N MET A 343 -8.59 8.73 2.99
CA MET A 343 -7.31 9.34 2.61
C MET A 343 -7.33 10.87 2.68
N LEU A 344 -8.43 11.53 2.34
CA LEU A 344 -8.52 13.00 2.36
C LEU A 344 -8.46 13.57 3.79
N PRO A 345 -9.21 13.04 4.79
CA PRO A 345 -9.01 13.44 6.19
C PRO A 345 -7.61 13.10 6.71
N MET A 346 -7.07 11.92 6.37
CA MET A 346 -5.68 11.56 6.73
C MET A 346 -4.67 12.55 6.17
N THR A 347 -4.88 13.08 4.97
CA THR A 347 -4.03 14.11 4.37
C THR A 347 -3.97 15.36 5.24
N VAL A 348 -5.09 15.82 5.78
CA VAL A 348 -5.12 16.99 6.69
C VAL A 348 -4.37 16.70 8.00
N LEU A 349 -4.50 15.48 8.53
CA LEU A 349 -3.78 15.07 9.74
C LEU A 349 -2.27 14.98 9.50
N MET A 350 -1.84 14.31 8.43
CA MET A 350 -0.45 14.19 8.01
C MET A 350 0.18 15.56 7.72
N TRP A 351 -0.58 16.48 7.12
CA TRP A 351 -0.12 17.85 6.88
C TRP A 351 0.18 18.60 8.18
N LYS A 352 -0.59 18.31 9.24
CA LYS A 352 -0.38 18.82 10.60
C LYS A 352 0.69 18.03 11.38
N GLY A 353 1.27 16.99 10.78
CA GLY A 353 2.29 16.14 11.40
C GLY A 353 1.71 15.10 12.36
N TYR A 354 0.45 14.70 12.19
CA TYR A 354 -0.19 13.61 12.93
C TYR A 354 -0.36 12.38 12.04
N ASP A 355 -0.23 11.21 12.65
CA ASP A 355 -0.53 9.91 12.09
C ASP A 355 -1.66 9.24 12.86
N ILE A 356 -2.33 8.27 12.24
CA ILE A 356 -3.34 7.44 12.88
C ILE A 356 -2.69 6.08 13.16
N ASN A 357 -2.43 5.80 14.44
CA ASN A 357 -1.98 4.49 14.87
C ASN A 357 -3.17 3.65 15.35
N PHE A 358 -3.25 2.39 14.93
CA PHE A 358 -4.23 1.44 15.44
C PHE A 358 -3.56 0.55 16.48
N ASN A 359 -3.78 0.87 17.76
CA ASN A 359 -3.20 0.12 18.87
C ASN A 359 -4.31 -0.45 19.76
N ASN A 360 -4.30 -1.77 19.98
CA ASN A 360 -5.28 -2.48 20.82
C ASN A 360 -6.74 -2.20 20.45
N GLY A 361 -7.08 -2.21 19.16
CA GLY A 361 -8.45 -1.99 18.69
C GLY A 361 -8.91 -0.53 18.72
N LYS A 362 -8.05 0.42 19.07
CA LYS A 362 -8.38 1.85 19.16
C LYS A 362 -7.52 2.68 18.22
N PHE A 363 -8.16 3.62 17.53
CA PHE A 363 -7.48 4.65 16.76
C PHE A 363 -6.91 5.71 17.71
N GLN A 364 -5.61 5.95 17.60
CA GLN A 364 -4.89 6.96 18.37
C GLN A 364 -4.20 7.92 17.41
N LEU A 365 -4.44 9.22 17.58
CA LEU A 365 -3.66 10.25 16.90
C LEU A 365 -2.32 10.36 17.58
N VAL A 366 -1.26 10.03 16.86
CA VAL A 366 0.12 10.15 17.32
C VAL A 366 0.84 11.19 16.48
N PRO A 367 1.74 12.00 17.03
CA PRO A 367 2.61 12.82 16.20
C PRO A 367 3.45 11.89 15.31
N MET A 368 3.64 12.27 14.05
CA MET A 368 4.55 11.55 13.16
C MET A 368 5.97 11.62 13.74
N ALA A 369 6.70 10.52 13.64
CA ALA A 369 8.11 10.40 14.00
C ALA A 369 9.02 10.53 12.77
#